data_AF-A0A7U7EVE0-F1
#
_entry.id   AF-A0A7U7EVE0-F1
#
_cell.length_a   1.000
_cell.length_b   1.000
_cell.length_c   1.000
_cell.angle_alpha   90.00
_cell.angle_beta   90.00
_cell.angle_gamma   90.00
#
_symmetry.space_group_name_H-M   'P 1'
#
loop_
_entity.id
_entity.type
_entity.pdbx_description
1 polymer ?
#
loop_
_entity_poly.entity_id
_entity_poly.type
_entity_poly.pdbx_seq_one_letter_code
_entity_poly.pdbx_strand_id
1 'polypeptide(L)'
;MPLISDEFDTLTKDQQYILSVLYKDYLECVKLGSVKLTCNNFGSAKDIHTKYFQKLHFEDVKYDLNKLKNSGFLNGVYASNTIYHVTISDKTVVYFENEFKNNLKSIIDSISKIASIIPGL
;
A
#
# COMPACT_ATOMS: atom_id res chain seq x y z
N MET A 1 -21.12 -11.49 -2.57
CA MET A 1 -19.83 -10.83 -2.88
C MET A 1 -19.37 -10.21 -1.56
N PRO A 2 -18.17 -10.54 -1.05
CA PRO A 2 -17.69 -9.94 0.20
C PRO A 2 -17.55 -8.42 0.04
N LEU A 3 -17.72 -7.67 1.13
CA LEU A 3 -17.42 -6.25 1.13
C LEU A 3 -15.90 -6.08 1.03
N ILE A 4 -15.43 -5.02 0.38
CA ILE A 4 -13.98 -4.77 0.24
C ILE A 4 -13.31 -4.63 1.62
N SER A 5 -14.05 -4.14 2.63
CA SER A 5 -13.61 -4.11 4.04
C SER A 5 -13.29 -5.51 4.55
N ASP A 6 -14.16 -6.49 4.29
CA ASP A 6 -13.97 -7.88 4.73
C ASP A 6 -12.70 -8.47 4.08
N GLU A 7 -12.43 -8.13 2.82
CA GLU A 7 -11.22 -8.58 2.13
C GLU A 7 -9.95 -7.94 2.73
N PHE A 8 -9.99 -6.65 3.09
CA PHE A 8 -8.84 -5.97 3.70
C PHE A 8 -8.54 -6.53 5.10
N ASP A 9 -9.57 -6.84 5.87
CA ASP A 9 -9.43 -7.37 7.23
C ASP A 9 -8.79 -8.77 7.26
N THR A 10 -8.84 -9.52 6.16
CA THR A 10 -8.14 -10.82 6.03
C THR A 10 -6.65 -10.71 5.70
N LEU A 11 -6.14 -9.52 5.36
CA LEU A 11 -4.73 -9.30 5.08
C LEU A 11 -3.87 -9.36 6.36
N THR A 12 -2.60 -9.73 6.22
CA THR A 12 -1.65 -9.66 7.36
C THR A 12 -1.42 -8.21 7.79
N LYS A 13 -0.87 -8.00 9.00
CA LYS A 13 -0.56 -6.66 9.48
C LYS A 13 0.50 -5.96 8.63
N ASP A 14 1.48 -6.70 8.11
CA ASP A 14 2.48 -6.18 7.16
C ASP A 14 1.82 -5.72 5.85
N GLN A 15 0.88 -6.49 5.32
CA GLN A 15 0.13 -6.15 4.11
C GLN A 15 -0.77 -4.93 4.30
N GLN A 16 -1.51 -4.86 5.42
CA GLN A 16 -2.33 -3.70 5.78
C GLN A 16 -1.46 -2.45 5.95
N TYR A 17 -0.28 -2.60 6.57
CA TYR A 17 0.69 -1.52 6.74
C TYR A 17 1.22 -1.02 5.40
N ILE A 18 1.66 -1.93 4.52
CA ILE A 18 2.16 -1.57 3.18
C ILE A 18 1.10 -0.78 2.40
N LEU A 19 -0.14 -1.28 2.31
CA LEU A 19 -1.21 -0.59 1.60
C LEU A 19 -1.51 0.78 2.19
N SER A 20 -1.52 0.89 3.52
CA SER A 20 -1.80 2.15 4.22
C SER A 20 -0.71 3.20 3.94
N VAL A 21 0.56 2.80 3.95
CA VAL A 21 1.68 3.71 3.65
C VAL A 21 1.66 4.16 2.18
N LEU A 22 1.41 3.26 1.23
CA LEU A 22 1.31 3.61 -0.19
C LEU A 22 0.11 4.53 -0.45
N TYR A 23 -1.05 4.24 0.14
CA TYR A 23 -2.23 5.12 0.01
C TYR A 23 -2.00 6.49 0.63
N LYS A 24 -1.29 6.57 1.76
CA LYS A 24 -0.92 7.84 2.40
C LYS A 24 -0.09 8.72 1.46
N ASP A 25 0.95 8.18 0.81
CA ASP A 25 1.78 8.92 -0.16
C ASP A 25 0.97 9.36 -1.38
N TYR A 26 0.10 8.48 -1.91
CA TYR A 26 -0.85 8.82 -2.98
C TYR A 26 -1.76 9.99 -2.58
N LEU A 27 -2.39 9.93 -1.41
CA LEU A 27 -3.34 10.95 -0.95
C LEU A 27 -2.64 12.30 -0.67
N GLU A 28 -1.44 12.28 -0.09
CA GLU A 28 -0.62 13.49 0.10
C GLU A 28 -0.32 14.15 -1.25
N CYS A 29 0.16 13.39 -2.23
CA CYS A 29 0.43 13.87 -3.57
C CYS A 29 -0.81 14.47 -4.24
N VAL A 30 -1.97 13.81 -4.14
CA VAL A 30 -3.24 14.30 -4.70
C VAL A 30 -3.69 15.60 -4.01
N LYS A 31 -3.54 15.69 -2.69
CA LYS A 31 -3.88 16.91 -1.92
C LYS A 31 -3.01 18.12 -2.28
N LEU A 32 -1.81 17.90 -2.80
CA LEU A 32 -0.94 18.95 -3.32
C LEU A 32 -1.34 19.42 -4.74
N GLY A 33 -2.44 18.89 -5.30
CA GLY A 33 -2.94 19.26 -6.63
C GLY A 33 -2.28 18.49 -7.77
N SER A 34 -1.48 17.46 -7.46
CA SER A 34 -0.86 16.62 -8.49
C SER A 34 -1.88 15.65 -9.11
N VAL A 35 -1.60 15.20 -10.33
CA VAL A 35 -2.48 14.29 -11.07
C VAL A 35 -2.46 12.90 -10.44
N LYS A 36 -3.64 12.32 -10.17
CA LYS A 36 -3.80 10.98 -9.57
C LYS A 36 -2.96 9.90 -10.25
N LEU A 37 -2.88 9.93 -11.59
CA LEU A 37 -2.07 9.00 -12.38
C LEU A 37 -0.59 9.05 -12.01
N THR A 38 -0.04 10.25 -11.83
CA THR A 38 1.35 10.45 -11.42
C THR A 38 1.55 10.04 -9.95
N CYS A 39 0.61 10.38 -9.08
CA CYS A 39 0.65 10.01 -7.66
C CYS A 39 0.54 8.51 -7.39
N ASN A 40 -0.04 7.75 -8.32
CA ASN A 40 -0.24 6.30 -8.19
C ASN A 40 0.91 5.47 -8.81
N ASN A 41 2.04 6.09 -9.15
CA ASN A 41 3.20 5.38 -9.67
C ASN A 41 4.27 5.22 -8.59
N PHE A 42 4.44 3.99 -8.10
CA PHE A 42 5.39 3.68 -7.02
C PHE A 42 6.71 3.08 -7.52
N GLY A 43 6.89 2.92 -8.82
CA GLY A 43 8.08 2.27 -9.38
C GLY A 43 8.14 0.77 -9.06
N SER A 44 9.35 0.24 -8.87
CA SER A 44 9.61 -1.17 -8.61
C SER A 44 9.47 -1.55 -7.13
N ALA A 45 9.46 -2.85 -6.84
CA ALA A 45 9.53 -3.34 -5.47
C ALA A 45 10.76 -2.79 -4.71
N LYS A 46 11.88 -2.58 -5.41
CA LYS A 46 13.10 -2.01 -4.82
C LYS A 46 12.94 -0.52 -4.50
N ASP A 47 12.27 0.23 -5.37
CA ASP A 47 11.98 1.66 -5.15
C ASP A 47 11.04 1.82 -3.94
N ILE A 48 10.00 1.00 -3.86
CA ILE A 48 9.07 0.96 -2.71
C ILE A 48 9.80 0.64 -1.41
N HIS A 49 10.60 -0.43 -1.39
CA HIS A 49 11.35 -0.82 -0.20
C HIS A 49 12.30 0.29 0.25
N THR A 50 13.08 0.84 -0.69
CA THR A 50 14.06 1.88 -0.42
C THR A 50 13.40 3.17 0.05
N LYS A 51 12.21 3.53 -0.46
CA LYS A 51 11.53 4.77 -0.07
C LYS A 51 10.78 4.64 1.26
N TYR A 52 10.13 3.51 1.52
CA TYR A 52 9.13 3.42 2.60
C TYR A 52 9.45 2.39 3.69
N PHE A 53 10.15 1.31 3.36
CA PHE A 53 10.22 0.10 4.19
C PHE A 53 11.65 -0.35 4.49
N GLN A 54 12.59 0.60 4.59
CA GLN A 54 14.03 0.33 4.77
C GLN A 54 14.36 -0.49 6.03
N LYS A 55 13.52 -0.40 7.06
CA LYS A 55 13.66 -1.17 8.32
C LYS A 55 13.29 -2.65 8.16
N LEU A 56 12.45 -2.98 7.19
CA LEU A 56 11.98 -4.34 6.94
C LEU A 56 12.93 -5.04 5.96
N HIS A 57 12.98 -6.36 6.03
CA HIS A 57 13.79 -7.14 5.10
C HIS A 57 13.19 -7.06 3.68
N PHE A 58 14.03 -6.84 2.67
CA PHE A 58 13.56 -6.63 1.29
C PHE A 58 12.75 -7.82 0.75
N GLU A 59 13.17 -9.05 1.05
CA GLU A 59 12.47 -10.25 0.57
C GLU A 59 11.07 -10.38 1.15
N ASP A 60 10.84 -9.93 2.39
CA ASP A 60 9.53 -9.96 3.04
C ASP A 60 8.60 -8.93 2.39
N VAL A 61 9.08 -7.70 2.19
CA VAL A 61 8.34 -6.66 1.47
C VAL A 61 8.02 -7.10 0.03
N LYS A 62 8.99 -7.68 -0.67
CA LYS A 62 8.77 -8.23 -2.02
C LYS A 62 7.73 -9.35 -2.02
N TYR A 63 7.76 -10.23 -1.03
CA TYR A 63 6.77 -11.29 -0.87
C TYR A 63 5.35 -10.72 -0.68
N ASP A 64 5.19 -9.73 0.20
CA ASP A 64 3.88 -9.11 0.45
C ASP A 64 3.36 -8.29 -0.72
N LEU A 65 4.22 -7.55 -1.43
CA LEU A 65 3.82 -6.86 -2.66
C LEU A 65 3.26 -7.83 -3.71
N ASN A 66 3.86 -9.03 -3.83
CA ASN A 66 3.36 -10.08 -4.71
C ASN A 66 2.00 -10.63 -4.25
N LYS A 67 1.83 -10.88 -2.95
CA LYS A 67 0.56 -11.35 -2.39
C LYS A 67 -0.55 -10.33 -2.57
N LEU A 68 -0.28 -9.05 -2.29
CA LEU A 68 -1.19 -7.93 -2.48
C LEU A 68 -1.60 -7.74 -3.94
N LYS A 69 -0.67 -7.95 -4.88
CA LYS A 69 -1.00 -7.96 -6.31
C LYS A 69 -1.93 -9.13 -6.65
N ASN A 70 -1.63 -10.33 -6.15
CA ASN A 70 -2.43 -11.53 -6.42
C ASN A 70 -3.83 -11.46 -5.79
N SER A 71 -4.02 -10.69 -4.71
CA SER A 71 -5.32 -10.41 -4.10
C SER A 71 -6.03 -9.17 -4.67
N GLY A 72 -5.45 -8.52 -5.69
CA GLY A 72 -6.05 -7.39 -6.41
C GLY A 72 -6.00 -6.04 -5.69
N PHE A 73 -5.25 -5.91 -4.60
CA PHE A 73 -5.04 -4.62 -3.91
C PHE A 73 -3.94 -3.78 -4.58
N LEU A 74 -3.00 -4.43 -5.26
CA LEU A 74 -2.00 -3.77 -6.10
C LEU A 74 -2.18 -4.19 -7.55
N ASN A 75 -1.84 -3.29 -8.46
CA ASN A 75 -1.53 -3.63 -9.83
C ASN A 75 -0.01 -3.70 -10.00
N GLY A 76 0.45 -4.47 -10.98
CA GLY A 76 1.83 -4.36 -11.39
C GLY A 76 2.23 -5.26 -12.54
N VAL A 77 3.36 -4.92 -13.14
CA VAL A 77 3.97 -5.66 -14.25
C VAL A 77 5.21 -6.38 -13.74
N TYR A 78 5.30 -7.67 -14.06
CA TYR A 78 6.46 -8.49 -13.76
C TYR A 78 7.57 -8.25 -14.78
N ALA A 79 8.80 -8.09 -14.31
CA ALA A 79 10.01 -8.22 -15.11
C ALA A 79 11.12 -8.82 -14.24
N SER A 80 11.96 -9.69 -14.81
CA SER A 80 13.10 -10.28 -14.09
C SER A 80 12.75 -10.88 -12.72
N ASN A 81 11.66 -11.64 -12.64
CA ASN A 81 11.16 -12.28 -11.41
C ASN A 81 10.80 -11.32 -10.25
N THR A 82 10.55 -10.04 -10.54
CA THR A 82 10.07 -9.06 -9.55
C THR A 82 9.00 -8.15 -10.15
N ILE A 83 8.25 -7.44 -9.30
CA ILE A 83 7.33 -6.40 -9.78
C ILE A 83 8.16 -5.15 -10.11
N TYR A 84 8.16 -4.77 -11.39
CA TYR A 84 8.93 -3.65 -11.92
C TYR A 84 8.17 -2.33 -11.87
N HIS A 85 6.84 -2.39 -11.89
CA HIS A 85 5.97 -1.24 -11.78
C HIS A 85 4.79 -1.59 -10.89
N VAL A 86 4.58 -0.83 -9.82
CA VAL A 86 3.51 -1.01 -8.84
C VAL A 86 2.61 0.22 -8.82
N THR A 87 1.30 -0.01 -8.81
CA THR A 87 0.28 0.99 -8.48
C THR A 87 -0.66 0.40 -7.43
N ILE A 88 -1.30 1.23 -6.60
CA ILE A 88 -2.49 0.76 -5.86
C ILE A 88 -3.65 0.61 -6.85
N SER A 89 -4.52 -0.38 -6.63
CA SER A 89 -5.70 -0.61 -7.48
C SER A 89 -6.87 0.28 -7.08
N ASP A 90 -7.88 0.38 -7.95
CA ASP A 90 -9.12 1.08 -7.61
C ASP A 90 -9.81 0.47 -6.39
N LYS A 91 -9.71 -0.85 -6.21
CA LYS A 91 -10.19 -1.55 -5.01
C LYS A 91 -9.57 -0.97 -3.74
N THR A 92 -8.25 -0.78 -3.75
CA THR A 92 -7.54 -0.16 -2.62
C THR A 92 -7.97 1.28 -2.42
N VAL A 93 -8.04 2.07 -3.49
CA VAL A 93 -8.48 3.48 -3.39
C VAL A 93 -9.87 3.57 -2.78
N VAL A 94 -10.83 2.79 -3.28
CA VAL A 94 -12.22 2.76 -2.79
C VAL A 94 -12.29 2.34 -1.32
N TYR A 95 -11.50 1.35 -0.90
CA TYR A 95 -11.42 0.96 0.51
C TYR A 95 -11.01 2.13 1.39
N PHE A 96 -9.86 2.77 1.10
CA PHE A 96 -9.34 3.83 1.95
C PHE A 96 -10.18 5.12 1.88
N GLU A 97 -10.78 5.44 0.73
CA GLU A 97 -11.70 6.58 0.59
C GLU A 97 -12.94 6.39 1.48
N ASN A 98 -13.51 5.19 1.53
CA ASN A 98 -14.67 4.90 2.37
C ASN A 98 -14.33 4.84 3.86
N GLU A 99 -13.24 4.14 4.20
CA GLU A 99 -12.82 3.92 5.58
C GLU A 99 -12.36 5.21 6.25
N PHE A 100 -11.48 5.96 5.59
CA PHE A 100 -10.84 7.14 6.16
C PHE A 100 -11.43 8.46 5.69
N LYS A 101 -12.36 8.45 4.71
CA LYS A 101 -13.00 9.66 4.17
C LYS A 101 -12.00 10.72 3.72
N ASN A 102 -10.87 10.27 3.14
CA ASN A 102 -9.75 11.12 2.74
C ASN A 102 -9.13 11.96 3.88
N ASN A 103 -9.31 11.54 5.13
CA ASN A 103 -8.68 12.16 6.29
C ASN A 103 -7.26 11.63 6.48
N LEU A 104 -6.27 12.47 6.16
CA LEU A 104 -4.85 12.11 6.24
C LEU A 104 -4.41 11.80 7.67
N LYS A 105 -4.94 12.54 8.66
CA LYS A 105 -4.62 12.31 10.08
C LYS A 105 -5.09 10.93 10.52
N SER A 106 -6.32 10.56 10.19
CA SER A 106 -6.87 9.23 10.52
C SER A 106 -6.06 8.09 9.90
N ILE A 107 -5.55 8.27 8.68
CA ILE A 107 -4.68 7.28 8.03
C ILE A 107 -3.34 7.17 8.76
N ILE A 108 -2.70 8.29 9.12
CA ILE A 108 -1.44 8.31 9.88
C ILE A 108 -1.60 7.65 11.26
N ASP A 109 -2.71 7.94 11.95
CA ASP A 109 -3.02 7.33 13.25
C ASP A 109 -3.20 5.81 13.10
N SER A 110 -3.83 5.34 12.02
CA SER A 110 -3.99 3.92 11.72
C SER A 110 -2.65 3.24 11.41
N ILE A 111 -1.82 3.85 10.55
CA ILE A 111 -0.46 3.38 10.23
C ILE A 111 0.36 3.21 11.51
N SER A 112 0.30 4.18 12.43
CA SER A 112 1.05 4.14 13.69
C SER A 112 0.59 2.98 14.58
N LYS A 113 -0.72 2.72 14.66
CA LYS A 113 -1.28 1.59 15.41
C LYS A 113 -0.85 0.26 14.81
N ILE A 114 -0.94 0.10 13.49
CA ILE A 114 -0.52 -1.14 12.81
C ILE A 114 0.99 -1.35 12.97
N ALA A 115 1.81 -0.31 12.80
CA ALA A 115 3.26 -0.42 12.96
C ALA A 115 3.67 -0.90 14.36
N SER A 116 2.99 -0.44 15.41
CA SER A 116 3.30 -0.82 16.81
C SER A 116 3.14 -2.30 17.13
N ILE A 117 2.48 -3.07 16.26
CA ILE A 117 2.25 -4.51 16.43
C ILE A 117 3.04 -5.37 15.43
N ILE A 118 3.80 -4.74 14.52
CA ILE A 118 4.68 -5.46 13.58
C ILE A 118 6.05 -5.65 14.23
N PRO A 119 6.55 -6.90 14.34
CA PRO A 119 7.90 -7.15 14.86
C PRO A 119 8.97 -6.51 13.97
N GLY A 120 9.91 -5.78 14.58
CA GLY A 120 11.07 -5.21 13.88
C GLY A 120 10.90 -3.80 13.30
N LEU A 121 9.80 -3.11 13.60
CA LEU A 121 9.50 -1.74 13.13
C LEU A 121 9.74 -0.66 14.20
#